data_AF-A0A2A9G187-F1
#
_entry.id   AF-A0A2A9G187-F1
#
_cell.length_a   1.000
_cell.length_b   1.000
_cell.length_c   1.000
_cell.angle_alpha   90.00
_cell.angle_beta   90.00
_cell.angle_gamma   90.00
#
_symmetry.space_group_name_H-M   'P 1'
#
loop_
_entity.id
_entity.type
_entity.pdbx_description
1 polymer ?
#
loop_
_entity_poly.entity_id
_entity_poly.type
_entity_poly.pdbx_seq_one_letter_code
_entity_poly.pdbx_strand_id
1 'polypeptide(L)'
;MVDQEIRPDVEQAGVARCGFRRCRQALPPPGPRGGRPYEFCPERTWPGGKSCKQLAGAESALREALGEDGVPTAALRDAGEAFGNAAAAAAEPLRTLSNALDTITARLRAEVTAAVARAEAAEQAAREADHQRDEASAKAEAAEAAARDAVAEARAAEEARGAAEATAEGAVAARVAAQLEQARAEATAQAVAERAAKAAEEAGAYRKRVDELRERVAELTADVSARAEELSGRTAERDAARAALQDLQDQSKSVERLLTAQNAELEAAGARLRDSDARNQHILAEHHVRDAELRSRIGEVRTELVSARGQVDAVSAQLAQSTADRDHVTSLLSRVRRRALAAAAEPSTPLRDDLLAILLDDGDDGGDVPA
;
A
#
# COMPACT_ATOMS: atom_id res chain seq x y z
N MET A 1 48.74 8.87 -142.72
CA MET A 1 50.20 9.08 -142.76
C MET A 1 50.80 7.75 -143.15
N VAL A 2 51.27 7.61 -144.40
CA VAL A 2 52.70 7.79 -144.83
C VAL A 2 53.42 6.44 -144.61
N ASP A 3 53.93 5.71 -145.60
CA ASP A 3 54.16 6.00 -147.04
C ASP A 3 54.02 4.77 -147.97
N GLN A 4 53.80 5.03 -149.26
CA GLN A 4 54.24 4.16 -150.37
C GLN A 4 55.64 4.62 -150.79
N GLU A 5 56.51 3.75 -151.31
CA GLU A 5 57.45 4.02 -152.43
C GLU A 5 58.10 2.70 -152.90
N ILE A 6 57.88 2.26 -154.14
CA ILE A 6 58.71 2.41 -155.36
C ILE A 6 59.66 1.22 -155.63
N ARG A 7 59.56 0.66 -156.85
CA ARG A 7 60.52 -0.24 -157.49
C ARG A 7 61.48 0.56 -158.39
N PRO A 8 62.67 0.03 -158.70
CA PRO A 8 62.99 -0.10 -160.13
C PRO A 8 63.70 -1.41 -160.52
N ASP A 9 63.32 -1.96 -161.67
CA ASP A 9 64.13 -2.90 -162.46
C ASP A 9 64.82 -2.12 -163.59
N VAL A 10 66.03 -2.52 -163.99
CA VAL A 10 66.76 -1.97 -165.14
C VAL A 10 67.08 -3.09 -166.14
N GLU A 11 66.89 -2.80 -167.43
CA GLU A 11 67.02 -3.75 -168.53
C GLU A 11 68.46 -4.20 -168.81
N GLN A 12 68.64 -5.49 -169.13
CA GLN A 12 69.82 -6.00 -169.83
C GLN A 12 69.41 -6.95 -170.96
N ALA A 13 70.06 -6.79 -172.11
CA ALA A 13 69.65 -7.42 -173.36
C ALA A 13 70.02 -8.90 -173.49
N GLY A 14 69.14 -9.67 -174.12
CA GLY A 14 69.55 -10.66 -175.13
C GLY A 14 69.94 -12.09 -174.70
N VAL A 15 70.06 -12.42 -173.40
CA VAL A 15 70.40 -13.81 -173.03
C VAL A 15 69.18 -14.72 -173.20
N ALA A 16 69.31 -15.78 -174.01
CA ALA A 16 68.27 -16.79 -174.18
C ALA A 16 67.88 -17.41 -172.83
N ARG A 17 66.58 -17.54 -172.55
CA ARG A 17 66.07 -18.05 -171.26
C ARG A 17 65.46 -19.43 -171.41
N CYS A 18 65.61 -20.26 -170.38
CA CYS A 18 65.02 -21.60 -170.34
C CYS A 18 63.51 -21.59 -170.58
N GLY A 19 63.04 -22.45 -171.51
CA GLY A 19 61.64 -22.51 -171.94
C GLY A 19 60.62 -22.90 -170.87
N PHE A 20 61.05 -23.46 -169.72
CA PHE A 20 60.14 -23.72 -168.60
C PHE A 20 59.75 -22.41 -167.92
N ARG A 21 58.45 -22.06 -167.95
CA ARG A 21 57.94 -20.73 -167.55
C ARG A 21 58.31 -20.31 -166.12
N ARG A 22 58.48 -21.29 -165.21
CA ARG A 22 58.82 -21.08 -163.80
C ARG A 22 60.34 -21.06 -163.52
N CYS A 23 61.17 -21.42 -164.50
CA CYS A 23 62.63 -21.31 -164.42
C CYS A 23 63.10 -19.97 -164.99
N ARG A 24 62.85 -19.71 -166.29
CA ARG A 24 63.25 -18.48 -167.04
C ARG A 24 64.70 -18.00 -166.84
N GLN A 25 65.58 -18.88 -166.38
CA GLN A 25 66.97 -18.56 -166.10
C GLN A 25 67.75 -18.43 -167.41
N ALA A 26 68.70 -17.51 -167.42
CA ALA A 26 69.63 -17.30 -168.52
C ALA A 26 70.39 -18.61 -168.83
N LEU A 27 70.39 -19.00 -170.09
CA LEU A 27 71.07 -20.18 -170.59
C LEU A 27 72.53 -19.84 -170.91
N PRO A 28 73.49 -20.74 -170.64
CA PRO A 28 74.89 -20.50 -170.96
C PRO A 28 75.08 -20.38 -172.48
N PRO A 29 76.01 -19.51 -172.95
CA PRO A 29 76.28 -19.35 -174.38
C PRO A 29 76.82 -20.66 -175.00
N PRO A 30 76.54 -20.93 -176.29
CA PRO A 30 76.99 -22.14 -176.95
C PRO A 30 78.53 -22.18 -177.01
N GLY A 31 79.10 -23.31 -176.57
CA GLY A 31 80.55 -23.47 -176.42
C GLY A 31 81.32 -23.44 -177.76
N PRO A 32 82.65 -23.19 -177.72
CA PRO A 32 83.47 -22.84 -178.89
C PRO A 32 83.66 -23.94 -179.96
N ARG A 33 82.98 -25.08 -179.85
CA ARG A 33 82.94 -26.16 -180.87
C ARG A 33 81.61 -26.19 -181.66
N GLY A 34 80.79 -25.14 -181.62
CA GLY A 34 79.67 -24.95 -182.55
C GLY A 34 78.45 -25.84 -182.32
N GLY A 35 78.13 -26.17 -181.06
CA GLY A 35 76.94 -26.96 -180.71
C GLY A 35 75.62 -26.17 -180.80
N ARG A 36 74.51 -26.89 -181.03
CA ARG A 36 73.15 -26.31 -181.06
C ARG A 36 72.81 -25.66 -179.70
N PRO A 37 72.21 -24.46 -179.66
CA PRO A 37 71.83 -23.81 -178.40
C PRO A 37 70.90 -24.68 -177.54
N TYR A 38 71.07 -24.61 -176.22
CA TYR A 38 70.16 -25.26 -175.27
C TYR A 38 68.81 -24.54 -175.24
N GLU A 39 67.70 -25.28 -175.16
CA GLU A 39 66.34 -24.72 -175.00
C GLU A 39 65.89 -24.72 -173.51
N PHE A 40 66.54 -25.54 -172.67
CA PHE A 40 66.25 -25.70 -171.25
C PHE A 40 67.55 -25.80 -170.44
N CYS A 41 67.54 -25.37 -169.16
CA CYS A 41 68.70 -25.49 -168.29
C CYS A 41 69.13 -26.96 -168.13
N PRO A 42 70.37 -27.34 -168.49
CA PRO A 42 70.82 -28.73 -168.38
C PRO A 42 71.04 -29.16 -166.93
N GLU A 43 71.56 -28.27 -166.06
CA GLU A 43 71.98 -28.62 -164.70
C GLU A 43 70.89 -28.43 -163.63
N ARG A 44 69.77 -27.74 -163.94
CA ARG A 44 68.75 -27.42 -162.94
C ARG A 44 67.69 -28.50 -162.83
N THR A 45 67.81 -29.31 -161.78
CA THR A 45 66.79 -30.23 -161.27
C THR A 45 65.85 -29.55 -160.28
N TRP A 46 64.62 -30.05 -160.21
CA TRP A 46 63.56 -29.62 -159.29
C TRP A 46 63.28 -30.73 -158.27
N PRO A 47 62.56 -30.44 -157.16
CA PRO A 47 62.16 -31.47 -156.18
C PRO A 47 61.54 -32.69 -156.86
N GLY A 48 62.04 -33.89 -156.51
CA GLY A 48 61.73 -35.13 -157.21
C GLY A 48 62.60 -35.43 -158.44
N GLY A 49 63.74 -34.75 -158.61
CA GLY A 49 64.76 -35.05 -159.63
C GLY A 49 64.41 -34.65 -161.07
N LYS A 50 63.26 -34.00 -161.28
CA LYS A 50 62.76 -33.67 -162.63
C LYS A 50 63.54 -32.51 -163.24
N SER A 51 63.92 -32.64 -164.52
CA SER A 51 64.59 -31.57 -165.26
C SER A 51 63.60 -30.50 -165.75
N CYS A 52 64.11 -29.30 -166.06
CA CYS A 52 63.29 -28.22 -166.61
C CYS A 52 62.53 -28.63 -167.89
N LYS A 53 63.10 -29.51 -168.73
CA LYS A 53 62.42 -30.05 -169.92
C LYS A 53 61.24 -30.96 -169.56
N GLN A 54 61.41 -31.84 -168.57
CA GLN A 54 60.34 -32.74 -168.11
C GLN A 54 59.20 -31.97 -167.44
N LEU A 55 59.50 -30.94 -166.64
CA LEU A 55 58.45 -30.10 -166.06
C LEU A 55 57.74 -29.22 -167.09
N ALA A 56 58.44 -28.69 -168.10
CA ALA A 56 57.77 -27.99 -169.20
C ALA A 56 56.86 -28.91 -170.00
N GLY A 57 57.29 -30.14 -170.30
CA GLY A 57 56.45 -31.16 -170.94
C GLY A 57 55.22 -31.52 -170.09
N ALA A 58 55.40 -31.69 -168.78
CA ALA A 58 54.29 -31.91 -167.85
C ALA A 58 53.35 -30.69 -167.75
N GLU A 59 53.88 -29.47 -167.81
CA GLU A 59 53.09 -28.22 -167.80
C GLU A 59 52.26 -28.06 -169.08
N SER A 60 52.79 -28.44 -170.24
CA SER A 60 52.02 -28.53 -171.49
C SER A 60 50.96 -29.64 -171.43
N ALA A 61 51.33 -30.85 -171.00
CA ALA A 61 50.39 -31.95 -170.85
C ALA A 61 49.26 -31.64 -169.85
N LEU A 62 49.54 -30.84 -168.80
CA LEU A 62 48.50 -30.39 -167.87
C LEU A 62 47.54 -29.37 -168.49
N ARG A 63 48.03 -28.47 -169.38
CA ARG A 63 47.15 -27.56 -170.13
C ARG A 63 46.29 -28.30 -171.13
N GLU A 64 46.88 -29.25 -171.85
CA GLU A 64 46.19 -30.11 -172.80
C GLU A 64 45.11 -30.96 -172.09
N ALA A 65 45.43 -31.55 -170.93
CA ALA A 65 44.49 -32.35 -170.14
C ALA A 65 43.40 -31.52 -169.41
N LEU A 66 43.65 -30.25 -169.11
CA LEU A 66 42.65 -29.34 -168.53
C LEU A 66 41.79 -28.63 -169.59
N GLY A 67 42.09 -28.83 -170.88
CA GLY A 67 41.54 -28.06 -171.99
C GLY A 67 42.10 -26.64 -171.99
N GLU A 68 42.85 -26.27 -173.04
CA GLU A 68 43.35 -24.89 -173.18
C GLU A 68 42.24 -23.87 -173.51
N ASP A 69 41.00 -24.37 -173.69
CA ASP A 69 39.73 -23.66 -173.56
C ASP A 69 38.74 -24.54 -172.75
N GLY A 70 38.14 -24.03 -171.67
CA GLY A 70 36.91 -24.63 -171.13
C GLY A 70 36.81 -25.05 -169.65
N VAL A 71 37.47 -24.39 -168.70
CA VAL A 71 36.72 -24.08 -167.47
C VAL A 71 35.84 -22.88 -167.81
N PRO A 72 34.49 -23.00 -167.87
CA PRO A 72 33.64 -21.86 -168.15
C PRO A 72 33.73 -20.88 -166.98
N THR A 73 34.61 -19.89 -167.12
CA THR A 73 34.75 -18.76 -166.20
C THR A 73 33.43 -18.02 -166.02
N ALA A 74 32.53 -18.08 -167.01
CA ALA A 74 31.13 -17.73 -166.88
C ALA A 74 30.45 -18.50 -165.74
N ALA A 75 30.34 -19.83 -165.77
CA ALA A 75 29.60 -20.59 -164.76
C ALA A 75 30.13 -20.42 -163.32
N LEU A 76 31.45 -20.30 -163.13
CA LEU A 76 32.04 -20.00 -161.81
C LEU A 76 31.81 -18.55 -161.39
N ARG A 77 31.84 -17.59 -162.32
CA ARG A 77 31.51 -16.19 -162.05
C ARG A 77 30.02 -16.03 -161.75
N ASP A 78 29.14 -16.69 -162.50
CA ASP A 78 27.69 -16.66 -162.33
C ASP A 78 27.29 -17.34 -161.00
N ALA A 79 27.96 -18.44 -160.61
CA ALA A 79 27.81 -19.04 -159.28
C ALA A 79 28.34 -18.14 -158.14
N GLY A 80 29.45 -17.43 -158.39
CA GLY A 80 30.01 -16.44 -157.46
C GLY A 80 29.15 -15.19 -157.31
N GLU A 81 28.54 -14.71 -158.39
CA GLU A 81 27.56 -13.63 -158.42
C GLU A 81 26.25 -14.06 -157.75
N ALA A 82 25.76 -15.28 -158.01
CA ALA A 82 24.58 -15.83 -157.34
C ALA A 82 24.82 -15.99 -155.81
N PHE A 83 25.98 -16.50 -155.41
CA PHE A 83 26.36 -16.57 -154.00
C PHE A 83 26.54 -15.18 -153.38
N GLY A 84 27.18 -14.25 -154.10
CA GLY A 84 27.36 -12.86 -153.67
C GLY A 84 26.03 -12.13 -153.47
N ASN A 85 25.09 -12.30 -154.39
CA ASN A 85 23.74 -11.74 -154.31
C ASN A 85 22.93 -12.39 -153.18
N ALA A 86 23.01 -13.71 -152.99
CA ALA A 86 22.37 -14.40 -151.87
C ALA A 86 22.96 -13.99 -150.51
N ALA A 87 24.29 -13.84 -150.42
CA ALA A 87 24.99 -13.36 -149.23
C ALA A 87 24.67 -11.89 -148.93
N ALA A 88 24.59 -11.04 -149.95
CA ALA A 88 24.16 -9.64 -149.79
C ALA A 88 22.69 -9.54 -149.32
N ALA A 89 21.79 -10.35 -149.91
CA ALA A 89 20.40 -10.44 -149.49
C ALA A 89 20.23 -10.97 -148.05
N ALA A 90 21.12 -11.84 -147.57
CA ALA A 90 21.14 -12.33 -146.19
C ALA A 90 21.85 -11.39 -145.20
N ALA A 91 22.80 -10.58 -145.66
CA ALA A 91 23.63 -9.73 -144.79
C ALA A 91 22.81 -8.68 -144.02
N GLU A 92 21.84 -8.03 -144.67
CA GLU A 92 21.03 -6.99 -144.03
C GLU A 92 20.00 -7.56 -143.01
N PRO A 93 19.28 -8.67 -143.29
CA PRO A 93 18.51 -9.39 -142.27
C PRO A 93 19.36 -9.86 -141.08
N LEU A 94 20.56 -10.40 -141.31
CA LEU A 94 21.46 -10.85 -140.24
C LEU A 94 21.99 -9.68 -139.41
N ARG A 95 22.32 -8.54 -140.03
CA ARG A 95 22.71 -7.30 -139.33
C ARG A 95 21.55 -6.75 -138.50
N THR A 96 20.34 -6.74 -139.05
CA THR A 96 19.12 -6.32 -138.34
C THR A 96 18.85 -7.22 -137.13
N LEU A 97 18.99 -8.55 -137.30
CA LEU A 97 18.85 -9.51 -136.21
C LEU A 97 19.94 -9.32 -135.14
N SER A 98 21.19 -9.10 -135.52
CA SER A 98 22.28 -8.80 -134.58
C SER A 98 21.96 -7.56 -133.75
N ASN A 99 21.62 -6.45 -134.41
CA ASN A 99 21.28 -5.20 -133.73
C ASN A 99 20.06 -5.35 -132.80
N ALA A 100 19.07 -6.15 -133.19
CA ALA A 100 17.91 -6.47 -132.35
C ALA A 100 18.30 -7.32 -131.14
N LEU A 101 19.15 -8.34 -131.31
CA LEU A 101 19.68 -9.16 -130.23
C LEU A 101 20.56 -8.36 -129.28
N ASP A 102 21.39 -7.45 -129.78
CA ASP A 102 22.19 -6.52 -128.96
C ASP A 102 21.29 -5.58 -128.15
N THR A 103 20.24 -5.03 -128.77
CA THR A 103 19.24 -4.19 -128.10
C THR A 103 18.48 -4.96 -127.01
N ILE A 104 18.03 -6.19 -127.30
CA ILE A 104 17.38 -7.07 -126.33
C ILE A 104 18.35 -7.43 -125.19
N THR A 105 19.61 -7.73 -125.50
CA THR A 105 20.63 -8.08 -124.50
C THR A 105 20.98 -6.89 -123.61
N ALA A 106 21.09 -5.68 -124.17
CA ALA A 106 21.30 -4.46 -123.41
C ALA A 106 20.10 -4.17 -122.48
N ARG A 107 18.86 -4.33 -122.99
CA ARG A 107 17.65 -4.18 -122.17
C ARG A 107 17.57 -5.23 -121.06
N LEU A 108 17.84 -6.50 -121.35
CA LEU A 108 17.86 -7.57 -120.36
C LEU A 108 18.92 -7.32 -119.27
N ARG A 109 20.12 -6.86 -119.65
CA ARG A 109 21.15 -6.46 -118.67
C ARG A 109 20.66 -5.32 -117.79
N ALA A 110 20.05 -4.27 -118.37
CA ALA A 110 19.51 -3.14 -117.61
C ALA A 110 18.39 -3.55 -116.64
N GLU A 111 17.45 -4.40 -117.08
CA GLU A 111 16.36 -4.93 -116.25
C GLU A 111 16.90 -5.83 -115.13
N VAL A 112 17.90 -6.68 -115.40
CA VAL A 112 18.56 -7.50 -114.37
C VAL A 112 19.27 -6.63 -113.35
N THR A 113 20.04 -5.61 -113.78
CA THR A 113 20.67 -4.65 -112.85
C THR A 113 19.64 -3.89 -112.02
N ALA A 114 18.53 -3.45 -112.62
CA ALA A 114 17.45 -2.76 -111.91
C ALA A 114 16.63 -3.69 -111.00
N ALA A 115 16.57 -4.99 -111.29
CA ALA A 115 15.95 -5.99 -110.41
C ALA A 115 16.86 -6.31 -109.22
N VAL A 116 18.17 -6.50 -109.44
CA VAL A 116 19.17 -6.72 -108.38
C VAL A 116 19.21 -5.52 -107.43
N ALA A 117 19.34 -4.29 -107.95
CA ALA A 117 19.36 -3.08 -107.12
C ALA A 117 18.06 -2.90 -106.29
N ARG A 118 16.90 -3.32 -106.81
CA ARG A 118 15.64 -3.34 -106.05
C ARG A 118 15.61 -4.43 -104.98
N ALA A 119 16.18 -5.60 -105.25
CA ALA A 119 16.29 -6.68 -104.28
C ALA A 119 17.25 -6.30 -103.13
N GLU A 120 18.42 -5.76 -103.45
CA GLU A 120 19.40 -5.25 -102.48
C GLU A 120 18.80 -4.15 -101.59
N ALA A 121 18.09 -3.18 -102.18
CA ALA A 121 17.40 -2.13 -101.43
C ALA A 121 16.27 -2.68 -100.54
N ALA A 122 15.52 -3.69 -101.00
CA ALA A 122 14.47 -4.35 -100.21
C ALA A 122 15.06 -5.17 -99.06
N GLU A 123 16.17 -5.90 -99.28
CA GLU A 123 16.89 -6.60 -98.22
C GLU A 123 17.46 -5.64 -97.18
N GLN A 124 18.05 -4.52 -97.61
CA GLN A 124 18.58 -3.52 -96.67
C GLN A 124 17.46 -2.86 -95.85
N ALA A 125 16.32 -2.55 -96.47
CA ALA A 125 15.14 -2.04 -95.76
C ALA A 125 14.55 -3.08 -94.77
N ALA A 126 14.54 -4.37 -95.13
CA ALA A 126 14.09 -5.44 -94.25
C ALA A 126 15.02 -5.58 -93.02
N ARG A 127 16.34 -5.60 -93.23
CA ARG A 127 17.34 -5.67 -92.14
C ARG A 127 17.25 -4.46 -91.18
N GLU A 128 17.00 -3.27 -91.72
CA GLU A 128 16.78 -2.06 -90.90
C GLU A 128 15.47 -2.15 -90.10
N ALA A 129 14.39 -2.65 -90.71
CA ALA A 129 13.11 -2.86 -90.01
C ALA A 129 13.20 -3.94 -88.92
N ASP A 130 13.95 -5.02 -89.17
CA ASP A 130 14.27 -6.04 -88.16
C ASP A 130 15.06 -5.43 -86.99
N HIS A 131 16.12 -4.66 -87.28
CA HIS A 131 16.92 -3.96 -86.26
C HIS A 131 16.07 -3.00 -85.42
N GLN A 132 15.21 -2.19 -86.05
CA GLN A 132 14.31 -1.27 -85.35
C GLN A 132 13.27 -2.01 -84.48
N ARG A 133 12.74 -3.15 -84.94
CA ARG A 133 11.86 -4.00 -84.11
C ARG A 133 12.60 -4.55 -82.91
N ASP A 134 13.80 -5.08 -83.11
CA ASP A 134 14.57 -5.72 -82.05
C ASP A 134 15.03 -4.68 -81.00
N GLU A 135 15.40 -3.46 -81.43
CA GLU A 135 15.60 -2.31 -80.52
C GLU A 135 14.33 -1.92 -79.74
N ALA A 136 13.17 -1.91 -80.40
CA ALA A 136 11.89 -1.55 -79.77
C ALA A 136 11.47 -2.60 -78.73
N SER A 137 11.63 -3.89 -79.04
CA SER A 137 11.43 -5.00 -78.10
C SER A 137 12.36 -4.89 -76.90
N ALA A 138 13.67 -4.67 -77.11
CA ALA A 138 14.62 -4.51 -76.01
C ALA A 138 14.29 -3.30 -75.11
N LYS A 139 13.83 -2.18 -75.69
CA LYS A 139 13.36 -1.01 -74.92
C LYS A 139 12.07 -1.31 -74.14
N ALA A 140 11.15 -2.09 -74.69
CA ALA A 140 9.93 -2.51 -74.00
C ALA A 140 10.24 -3.45 -72.82
N GLU A 141 11.07 -4.48 -73.02
CA GLU A 141 11.51 -5.39 -71.97
C GLU A 141 12.24 -4.66 -70.83
N ALA A 142 13.12 -3.70 -71.16
CA ALA A 142 13.79 -2.86 -70.15
C ALA A 142 12.81 -1.96 -69.38
N ALA A 143 11.80 -1.40 -70.04
CA ALA A 143 10.75 -0.61 -69.38
C ALA A 143 9.86 -1.47 -68.46
N GLU A 144 9.52 -2.69 -68.88
CA GLU A 144 8.77 -3.64 -68.05
C GLU A 144 9.56 -4.15 -66.85
N ALA A 145 10.88 -4.32 -66.98
CA ALA A 145 11.77 -4.65 -65.88
C ALA A 145 11.81 -3.49 -64.87
N ALA A 146 12.09 -2.27 -65.33
CA ALA A 146 12.11 -1.07 -64.48
C ALA A 146 10.76 -0.81 -63.77
N ALA A 147 9.63 -1.08 -64.44
CA ALA A 147 8.31 -0.99 -63.83
C ALA A 147 8.07 -2.07 -62.75
N ARG A 148 8.54 -3.30 -62.96
CA ARG A 148 8.50 -4.37 -61.95
C ARG A 148 9.36 -4.04 -60.74
N ASP A 149 10.57 -3.53 -60.96
CA ASP A 149 11.50 -3.14 -59.89
C ASP A 149 10.92 -1.97 -59.07
N ALA A 150 10.38 -0.94 -59.71
CA ALA A 150 9.74 0.18 -59.03
C ALA A 150 8.51 -0.25 -58.19
N VAL A 151 7.72 -1.23 -58.65
CA VAL A 151 6.62 -1.80 -57.87
C VAL A 151 7.12 -2.64 -56.69
N ALA A 152 8.24 -3.36 -56.85
CA ALA A 152 8.86 -4.11 -55.76
C ALA A 152 9.44 -3.17 -54.68
N GLU A 153 10.14 -2.11 -55.08
CA GLU A 153 10.64 -1.07 -54.18
C GLU A 153 9.51 -0.35 -53.43
N ALA A 154 8.41 -0.01 -54.13
CA ALA A 154 7.26 0.63 -53.50
C ALA A 154 6.62 -0.26 -52.42
N ARG A 155 6.45 -1.56 -52.69
CA ARG A 155 5.94 -2.53 -51.71
C ARG A 155 6.88 -2.69 -50.51
N ALA A 156 8.18 -2.82 -50.76
CA ALA A 156 9.17 -2.90 -49.69
C ALA A 156 9.17 -1.63 -48.80
N ALA A 157 8.95 -0.46 -49.40
CA ALA A 157 8.81 0.81 -48.67
C ALA A 157 7.50 0.89 -47.86
N GLU A 158 6.39 0.35 -48.37
CA GLU A 158 5.12 0.25 -47.62
C GLU A 158 5.23 -0.75 -46.45
N GLU A 159 5.82 -1.93 -46.66
CA GLU A 159 6.09 -2.91 -45.61
C GLU A 159 7.00 -2.34 -44.52
N ALA A 160 8.08 -1.64 -44.91
CA ALA A 160 8.98 -0.98 -43.96
C ALA A 160 8.28 0.14 -43.16
N ARG A 161 7.37 0.90 -43.77
CA ARG A 161 6.54 1.89 -43.07
C ARG A 161 5.59 1.24 -42.08
N GLY A 162 4.87 0.19 -42.47
CA GLY A 162 3.97 -0.55 -41.58
C GLY A 162 4.71 -1.19 -40.39
N ALA A 163 5.90 -1.73 -40.61
CA ALA A 163 6.75 -2.25 -39.54
C ALA A 163 7.24 -1.15 -38.59
N ALA A 164 7.61 0.02 -39.11
CA ALA A 164 8.01 1.17 -38.29
C ALA A 164 6.84 1.74 -37.48
N GLU A 165 5.65 1.84 -38.07
CA GLU A 165 4.42 2.29 -37.41
C GLU A 165 4.00 1.33 -36.29
N ALA A 166 3.93 0.02 -36.55
CA ALA A 166 3.65 -0.98 -35.53
C ALA A 166 4.68 -0.98 -34.39
N THR A 167 5.96 -0.71 -34.69
CA THR A 167 7.01 -0.55 -33.67
C THR A 167 6.80 0.71 -32.83
N ALA A 168 6.39 1.83 -33.44
CA ALA A 168 6.09 3.07 -32.75
C ALA A 168 4.85 2.95 -31.86
N GLU A 169 3.76 2.33 -32.35
CA GLU A 169 2.57 2.03 -31.55
C GLU A 169 2.89 1.12 -30.37
N GLY A 170 3.67 0.06 -30.59
CA GLY A 170 4.14 -0.84 -29.54
C GLY A 170 4.96 -0.12 -28.46
N ALA A 171 5.84 0.81 -28.86
CA ALA A 171 6.62 1.64 -27.93
C ALA A 171 5.75 2.62 -27.12
N VAL A 172 4.72 3.22 -27.74
CA VAL A 172 3.75 4.07 -27.05
C VAL A 172 2.92 3.26 -26.05
N ALA A 173 2.40 2.09 -26.46
CA ALA A 173 1.63 1.21 -25.58
C ALA A 173 2.46 0.72 -24.38
N ALA A 174 3.73 0.32 -24.61
CA ALA A 174 4.65 -0.08 -23.54
C ALA A 174 4.92 1.07 -22.56
N ARG A 175 5.09 2.31 -23.05
CA ARG A 175 5.27 3.49 -22.20
C ARG A 175 4.03 3.79 -21.34
N VAL A 176 2.84 3.71 -21.92
CA VAL A 176 1.57 3.91 -21.19
C VAL A 176 1.38 2.84 -20.12
N ALA A 177 1.67 1.57 -20.43
CA ALA A 177 1.63 0.49 -19.45
C ALA A 177 2.62 0.71 -18.29
N ALA A 178 3.86 1.11 -18.57
CA ALA A 178 4.86 1.43 -17.55
C ALA A 178 4.42 2.62 -16.66
N GLN A 179 3.83 3.66 -17.24
CA GLN A 179 3.29 4.80 -16.48
C GLN A 179 2.09 4.40 -15.59
N LEU A 180 1.23 3.50 -16.06
CA LEU A 180 0.11 2.97 -15.29
C LEU A 180 0.61 2.16 -14.07
N GLU A 181 1.59 1.29 -14.26
CA GLU A 181 2.19 0.51 -13.16
C GLU A 181 2.95 1.40 -12.17
N GLN A 182 3.66 2.43 -12.64
CA GLN A 182 4.28 3.42 -11.76
C GLN A 182 3.21 4.14 -10.91
N ALA A 183 2.14 4.64 -11.52
CA ALA A 183 1.06 5.32 -10.81
C ALA A 183 0.35 4.39 -9.78
N ARG A 184 0.19 3.09 -10.10
CA ARG A 184 -0.32 2.08 -9.17
C ARG A 184 0.63 1.85 -8.00
N ALA A 185 1.93 1.78 -8.24
CA ALA A 185 2.93 1.62 -7.20
C ALA A 185 2.97 2.85 -6.26
N GLU A 186 2.95 4.06 -6.83
CA GLU A 186 2.91 5.33 -6.08
C GLU A 186 1.64 5.44 -5.22
N ALA A 187 0.45 5.16 -5.79
CA ALA A 187 -0.80 5.15 -5.06
C ALA A 187 -0.82 4.10 -3.92
N THR A 188 -0.23 2.93 -4.16
CA THR A 188 -0.10 1.89 -3.13
C THR A 188 0.85 2.34 -2.01
N ALA A 189 1.98 2.97 -2.35
CA ALA A 189 2.93 3.51 -1.38
C ALA A 189 2.30 4.64 -0.54
N GLN A 190 1.53 5.55 -1.15
CA GLN A 190 0.78 6.58 -0.45
C GLN A 190 -0.26 5.98 0.52
N ALA A 191 -1.05 5.00 0.07
CA ALA A 191 -2.03 4.32 0.93
C ALA A 191 -1.40 3.56 2.10
N VAL A 192 -0.19 3.01 1.92
CA VAL A 192 0.59 2.39 3.01
C VAL A 192 1.11 3.46 3.98
N ALA A 193 1.65 4.58 3.47
CA ALA A 193 2.14 5.69 4.28
C ALA A 193 1.01 6.33 5.13
N GLU A 194 -0.17 6.55 4.55
CA GLU A 194 -1.34 7.05 5.30
C GLU A 194 -1.79 6.09 6.40
N ARG A 195 -1.82 4.77 6.14
CA ARG A 195 -2.16 3.77 7.16
C ARG A 195 -1.12 3.74 8.28
N ALA A 196 0.17 3.84 7.93
CA ALA A 196 1.25 3.91 8.92
C ALA A 196 1.17 5.18 9.77
N ALA A 197 0.84 6.34 9.18
CA ALA A 197 0.62 7.58 9.90
C ALA A 197 -0.56 7.48 10.88
N LYS A 198 -1.72 7.00 10.42
CA LYS A 198 -2.90 6.78 11.27
C LYS A 198 -2.61 5.81 12.42
N ALA A 199 -1.94 4.69 12.14
CA ALA A 199 -1.53 3.74 13.19
C ALA A 199 -0.53 4.34 14.20
N ALA A 200 0.36 5.23 13.76
CA ALA A 200 1.28 5.94 14.65
C ALA A 200 0.56 6.98 15.54
N GLU A 201 -0.43 7.69 15.00
CA GLU A 201 -1.31 8.60 15.75
C GLU A 201 -2.14 7.85 16.79
N GLU A 202 -2.79 6.74 16.39
CA GLU A 202 -3.54 5.86 17.30
C GLU A 202 -2.64 5.30 18.41
N ALA A 203 -1.45 4.79 18.09
CA ALA A 203 -0.48 4.32 19.09
C ALA A 203 0.04 5.46 19.99
N GLY A 204 0.10 6.70 19.48
CA GLY A 204 0.34 7.90 20.28
C GLY A 204 -0.79 8.18 21.27
N ALA A 205 -2.04 8.12 20.82
CA ALA A 205 -3.23 8.30 21.66
C ALA A 205 -3.37 7.20 22.72
N TYR A 206 -3.11 5.93 22.38
CA TYR A 206 -3.11 4.83 23.33
C TYR A 206 -2.03 4.98 24.40
N ARG A 207 -0.81 5.42 24.05
CA ARG A 207 0.25 5.70 25.04
C ARG A 207 -0.18 6.79 26.02
N LYS A 208 -0.70 7.93 25.54
CA LYS A 208 -1.24 8.99 26.39
C LYS A 208 -2.31 8.49 27.35
N ARG A 209 -3.29 7.70 26.87
CA ARG A 209 -4.32 7.09 27.73
C ARG A 209 -3.75 6.13 28.78
N VAL A 210 -2.72 5.36 28.44
CA VAL A 210 -2.05 4.47 29.40
C VAL A 210 -1.31 5.27 30.47
N ASP A 211 -0.67 6.38 30.10
CA ASP A 211 0.04 7.25 31.05
C ASP A 211 -0.95 8.02 31.95
N GLU A 212 -2.04 8.57 31.40
CA GLU A 212 -3.17 9.13 32.17
C GLU A 212 -3.77 8.12 33.17
N LEU A 213 -3.91 6.84 32.76
CA LEU A 213 -4.40 5.78 33.64
C LEU A 213 -3.37 5.41 34.73
N ARG A 214 -2.07 5.45 34.43
CA ARG A 214 -1.00 5.23 35.42
C ARG A 214 -0.98 6.33 36.46
N GLU A 215 -1.13 7.59 36.05
CA GLU A 215 -1.23 8.74 36.95
C GLU A 215 -2.44 8.61 37.89
N ARG A 216 -3.63 8.29 37.35
CA ARG A 216 -4.84 8.04 38.17
C ARG A 216 -4.68 6.85 39.12
N VAL A 217 -4.01 5.78 38.71
CA VAL A 217 -3.73 4.63 39.60
C VAL A 217 -2.76 5.00 40.71
N ALA A 218 -1.75 5.84 40.43
CA ALA A 218 -0.84 6.36 41.45
C ALA A 218 -1.57 7.28 42.44
N GLU A 219 -2.42 8.19 41.96
CA GLU A 219 -3.28 9.07 42.77
C GLU A 219 -4.22 8.24 43.67
N LEU A 220 -4.96 7.29 43.11
CA LEU A 220 -5.85 6.41 43.89
C LEU A 220 -5.07 5.55 44.90
N THR A 221 -3.84 5.14 44.60
CA THR A 221 -2.98 4.40 45.53
C THR A 221 -2.56 5.30 46.70
N ALA A 222 -2.21 6.56 46.43
CA ALA A 222 -1.88 7.54 47.47
C ALA A 222 -3.10 7.84 48.36
N ASP A 223 -4.28 8.06 47.77
CA ASP A 223 -5.54 8.23 48.50
C ASP A 223 -5.87 7.04 49.41
N VAL A 224 -5.71 5.81 48.90
CA VAL A 224 -5.92 4.59 49.69
C VAL A 224 -4.94 4.50 50.86
N SER A 225 -3.66 4.85 50.66
CA SER A 225 -2.69 4.91 51.78
C SER A 225 -3.06 5.97 52.81
N ALA A 226 -3.43 7.19 52.38
CA ALA A 226 -3.83 8.26 53.29
C ALA A 226 -5.10 7.91 54.09
N ARG A 227 -6.08 7.24 53.47
CA ARG A 227 -7.26 6.72 54.15
C ARG A 227 -6.95 5.56 55.11
N ALA A 228 -5.99 4.70 54.77
CA ALA A 228 -5.53 3.65 55.68
C ALA A 228 -4.83 4.24 56.92
N GLU A 229 -4.03 5.29 56.76
CA GLU A 229 -3.43 6.05 57.86
C GLU A 229 -4.50 6.77 58.72
N GLU A 230 -5.49 7.44 58.11
CA GLU A 230 -6.61 8.07 58.82
C GLU A 230 -7.42 7.03 59.64
N LEU A 231 -7.70 5.85 59.07
CA LEU A 231 -8.39 4.76 59.75
C LEU A 231 -7.55 4.16 60.88
N SER A 232 -6.23 4.06 60.70
CA SER A 232 -5.29 3.63 61.76
C SER A 232 -5.31 4.63 62.92
N GLY A 233 -5.20 5.93 62.63
CA GLY A 233 -5.32 7.02 63.61
C GLY A 233 -6.63 6.96 64.40
N ARG A 234 -7.77 6.92 63.71
CA ARG A 234 -9.10 6.81 64.37
C ARG A 234 -9.26 5.52 65.17
N THR A 235 -8.62 4.42 64.75
CA THR A 235 -8.63 3.17 65.50
C THR A 235 -7.86 3.32 66.81
N ALA A 236 -6.67 3.93 66.77
CA ALA A 236 -5.89 4.26 67.95
C ALA A 236 -6.62 5.24 68.89
N GLU A 237 -7.24 6.29 68.35
CA GLU A 237 -8.09 7.23 69.13
C GLU A 237 -9.24 6.53 69.83
N ARG A 238 -9.98 5.67 69.11
CA ARG A 238 -11.09 4.88 69.66
C ARG A 238 -10.63 3.95 70.77
N ASP A 239 -9.49 3.28 70.58
CA ASP A 239 -8.99 2.31 71.56
C ASP A 239 -8.35 3.00 72.78
N ALA A 240 -7.75 4.18 72.61
CA ALA A 240 -7.37 5.07 73.70
C ALA A 240 -8.59 5.61 74.48
N ALA A 241 -9.67 6.00 73.79
CA ALA A 241 -10.91 6.45 74.41
C ALA A 241 -11.60 5.31 75.19
N ARG A 242 -11.52 4.06 74.70
CA ARG A 242 -11.98 2.86 75.43
C ARG A 242 -11.16 2.60 76.69
N ALA A 243 -9.83 2.70 76.61
CA ALA A 243 -8.95 2.57 77.77
C ALA A 243 -9.26 3.64 78.82
N ALA A 244 -9.38 4.92 78.41
CA ALA A 244 -9.74 6.02 79.31
C ALA A 244 -11.14 5.83 79.94
N LEU A 245 -12.12 5.30 79.20
CA LEU A 245 -13.44 4.96 79.74
C LEU A 245 -13.36 3.83 80.77
N GLN A 246 -12.52 2.82 80.55
CA GLN A 246 -12.29 1.73 81.50
C GLN A 246 -11.60 2.25 82.77
N ASP A 247 -10.57 3.09 82.64
CA ASP A 247 -9.91 3.74 83.78
C ASP A 247 -10.90 4.57 84.60
N LEU A 248 -11.78 5.34 83.96
CA LEU A 248 -12.85 6.09 84.63
C LEU A 248 -13.87 5.18 85.32
N GLN A 249 -14.22 4.03 84.73
CA GLN A 249 -15.10 3.05 85.36
C GLN A 249 -14.43 2.41 86.59
N ASP A 250 -13.14 2.10 86.55
CA ASP A 250 -12.42 1.51 87.66
C ASP A 250 -12.10 2.54 88.76
N GLN A 251 -11.87 3.81 88.41
CA GLN A 251 -11.89 4.95 89.35
C GLN A 251 -13.25 5.10 90.02
N SER A 252 -14.35 5.05 89.25
CA SER A 252 -15.72 5.12 89.78
C SER A 252 -16.01 3.98 90.78
N LYS A 253 -15.67 2.74 90.44
CA LYS A 253 -15.76 1.58 91.35
C LYS A 253 -14.88 1.76 92.60
N SER A 254 -13.71 2.38 92.46
CA SER A 254 -12.81 2.66 93.60
C SER A 254 -13.43 3.69 94.54
N VAL A 255 -13.98 4.78 94.00
CA VAL A 255 -14.72 5.80 94.77
C VAL A 255 -15.99 5.22 95.41
N GLU A 256 -16.73 4.36 94.71
CA GLU A 256 -17.90 3.66 95.25
C GLU A 256 -17.52 2.73 96.41
N ARG A 257 -16.40 1.99 96.30
CA ARG A 257 -15.85 1.19 97.41
C ARG A 257 -15.43 2.05 98.60
N LEU A 258 -14.81 3.21 98.36
CA LEU A 258 -14.45 4.16 99.41
C LEU A 258 -15.70 4.75 100.09
N LEU A 259 -16.73 5.11 99.33
CA LEU A 259 -18.00 5.63 99.87
C LEU A 259 -18.78 4.57 100.64
N THR A 260 -18.82 3.32 100.17
CA THR A 260 -19.45 2.21 100.91
C THR A 260 -18.68 1.88 102.19
N ALA A 261 -17.36 1.93 102.19
CA ALA A 261 -16.54 1.81 103.40
C ALA A 261 -16.80 2.95 104.38
N GLN A 262 -16.78 4.20 103.94
CA GLN A 262 -17.09 5.38 104.76
C GLN A 262 -18.51 5.35 105.32
N ASN A 263 -19.51 4.91 104.54
CA ASN A 263 -20.88 4.73 105.03
C ASN A 263 -20.97 3.62 106.08
N ALA A 264 -20.23 2.52 105.93
CA ALA A 264 -20.13 1.47 106.95
C ALA A 264 -19.43 1.98 108.23
N GLU A 265 -18.40 2.82 108.11
CA GLU A 265 -17.74 3.48 109.25
C GLU A 265 -18.68 4.46 109.96
N LEU A 266 -19.48 5.24 109.21
CA LEU A 266 -20.49 6.16 109.73
C LEU A 266 -21.64 5.41 110.42
N GLU A 267 -22.16 4.32 109.86
CA GLU A 267 -23.15 3.47 110.52
C GLU A 267 -22.57 2.82 111.79
N ALA A 268 -21.33 2.34 111.75
CA ALA A 268 -20.65 1.81 112.94
C ALA A 268 -20.38 2.91 114.00
N ALA A 269 -20.13 4.15 113.60
CA ALA A 269 -20.04 5.29 114.50
C ALA A 269 -21.42 5.66 115.09
N GLY A 270 -22.47 5.71 114.28
CA GLY A 270 -23.85 5.97 114.71
C GLY A 270 -24.45 4.86 115.57
N ALA A 271 -24.03 3.61 115.38
CA ALA A 271 -24.35 2.49 116.27
C ALA A 271 -23.66 2.66 117.64
N ARG A 272 -22.36 3.01 117.65
CA ARG A 272 -21.62 3.34 118.89
C ARG A 272 -22.21 4.55 119.63
N LEU A 273 -22.70 5.56 118.90
CA LEU A 273 -23.35 6.72 119.50
C LEU A 273 -24.70 6.34 120.13
N ARG A 274 -25.54 5.57 119.41
CA ARG A 274 -26.82 5.05 119.94
C ARG A 274 -26.63 4.17 121.18
N ASP A 275 -25.60 3.33 121.20
CA ASP A 275 -25.26 2.51 122.37
C ASP A 275 -24.76 3.36 123.54
N SER A 276 -23.95 4.40 123.28
CA SER A 276 -23.58 5.40 124.29
C SER A 276 -24.78 6.15 124.86
N ASP A 277 -25.72 6.57 124.02
CA ASP A 277 -26.95 7.25 124.45
C ASP A 277 -27.87 6.31 125.26
N ALA A 278 -27.98 5.03 124.87
CA ALA A 278 -28.71 4.04 125.65
C ALA A 278 -28.11 3.83 127.04
N ARG A 279 -26.77 3.77 127.16
CA ARG A 279 -26.07 3.73 128.46
C ARG A 279 -26.35 4.99 129.28
N ASN A 280 -26.30 6.17 128.66
CA ASN A 280 -26.60 7.44 129.33
C ASN A 280 -28.06 7.51 129.82
N GLN A 281 -29.03 7.08 129.01
CA GLN A 281 -30.43 6.99 129.41
C GLN A 281 -30.64 5.99 130.56
N HIS A 282 -29.92 4.86 130.55
CA HIS A 282 -29.97 3.89 131.64
C HIS A 282 -29.41 4.47 132.96
N ILE A 283 -28.29 5.20 132.89
CA ILE A 283 -27.71 5.91 134.06
C ILE A 283 -28.68 6.98 134.58
N LEU A 284 -29.31 7.76 133.69
CA LEU A 284 -30.33 8.75 134.08
C LEU A 284 -31.57 8.08 134.72
N ALA A 285 -31.99 6.91 134.23
CA ALA A 285 -33.07 6.13 134.82
C ALA A 285 -32.70 5.62 136.23
N GLU A 286 -31.48 5.10 136.44
CA GLU A 286 -31.00 4.75 137.79
C GLU A 286 -31.02 5.97 138.73
N HIS A 287 -30.56 7.13 138.26
CA HIS A 287 -30.58 8.36 139.04
C HIS A 287 -32.01 8.76 139.41
N HIS A 288 -32.97 8.69 138.48
CA HIS A 288 -34.38 8.96 138.76
C HIS A 288 -35.00 7.97 139.77
N VAL A 289 -34.63 6.69 139.73
CA VAL A 289 -35.07 5.70 140.73
C VAL A 289 -34.48 6.03 142.11
N ARG A 290 -33.18 6.34 142.21
CA ARG A 290 -32.54 6.76 143.47
C ARG A 290 -33.18 8.04 144.02
N ASP A 291 -33.50 9.01 143.16
CA ASP A 291 -34.18 10.26 143.54
C ASP A 291 -35.60 10.00 144.06
N ALA A 292 -36.35 9.09 143.43
CA ALA A 292 -37.68 8.69 143.88
C ALA A 292 -37.64 7.98 145.24
N GLU A 293 -36.67 7.07 145.45
CA GLU A 293 -36.47 6.38 146.72
C GLU A 293 -36.12 7.37 147.85
N LEU A 294 -35.20 8.32 147.59
CA LEU A 294 -34.86 9.38 148.55
C LEU A 294 -36.07 10.27 148.87
N ARG A 295 -36.92 10.61 147.89
CA ARG A 295 -38.16 11.37 148.13
C ARG A 295 -39.18 10.57 148.95
N SER A 296 -39.28 9.25 148.75
CA SER A 296 -40.13 8.37 149.58
C SER A 296 -39.69 8.38 151.04
N ARG A 297 -38.38 8.17 151.29
CA ARG A 297 -37.80 8.23 152.66
C ARG A 297 -37.99 9.60 153.32
N ILE A 298 -37.88 10.70 152.56
CA ILE A 298 -38.19 12.05 153.06
C ILE A 298 -39.68 12.19 153.40
N GLY A 299 -40.57 11.55 152.64
CA GLY A 299 -42.01 11.48 152.94
C GLY A 299 -42.30 10.76 154.25
N GLU A 300 -41.72 9.57 154.44
CA GLU A 300 -41.86 8.74 155.65
C GLU A 300 -41.39 9.49 156.92
N VAL A 301 -40.18 10.03 156.91
CA VAL A 301 -39.64 10.84 158.02
C VAL A 301 -40.51 12.07 158.31
N ARG A 302 -41.15 12.65 157.29
CA ARG A 302 -42.05 13.80 157.46
C ARG A 302 -43.39 13.38 158.08
N THR A 303 -43.91 12.20 157.76
CA THR A 303 -45.10 11.65 158.43
C THR A 303 -44.84 11.25 159.89
N GLU A 304 -43.66 10.70 160.19
CA GLU A 304 -43.22 10.44 161.57
C GLU A 304 -43.14 11.73 162.39
N LEU A 305 -42.58 12.80 161.81
CA LEU A 305 -42.47 14.11 162.46
C LEU A 305 -43.85 14.75 162.75
N VAL A 306 -44.83 14.57 161.85
CA VAL A 306 -46.22 15.04 162.06
C VAL A 306 -46.93 14.23 163.13
N SER A 307 -46.74 12.90 163.17
CA SER A 307 -47.29 12.03 164.21
C SER A 307 -46.72 12.38 165.60
N ALA A 308 -45.40 12.54 165.71
CA ALA A 308 -44.74 12.96 166.94
C ALA A 308 -45.21 14.36 167.40
N ARG A 309 -45.50 15.28 166.47
CA ARG A 309 -46.04 16.60 166.80
C ARG A 309 -47.49 16.53 167.31
N GLY A 310 -48.34 15.71 166.70
CA GLY A 310 -49.69 15.46 167.19
C GLY A 310 -49.71 14.86 168.61
N GLN A 311 -48.75 14.01 168.95
CA GLN A 311 -48.56 13.49 170.31
C GLN A 311 -48.19 14.60 171.31
N VAL A 312 -47.32 15.54 170.93
CA VAL A 312 -46.98 16.71 171.78
C VAL A 312 -48.17 17.63 171.98
N ASP A 313 -48.93 17.92 170.91
CA ASP A 313 -50.11 18.78 170.98
C ASP A 313 -51.20 18.16 171.89
N ALA A 314 -51.42 16.84 171.80
CA ALA A 314 -52.35 16.11 172.68
C ALA A 314 -51.94 16.15 174.16
N VAL A 315 -50.65 15.97 174.48
CA VAL A 315 -50.14 16.09 175.86
C VAL A 315 -50.27 17.53 176.37
N SER A 316 -50.10 18.54 175.51
CA SER A 316 -50.28 19.94 175.88
C SER A 316 -51.75 20.28 176.22
N ALA A 317 -52.70 19.69 175.50
CA ALA A 317 -54.13 19.84 175.76
C ALA A 317 -54.52 19.19 177.10
N GLN A 318 -54.00 18.00 177.42
CA GLN A 318 -54.22 17.35 178.72
C GLN A 318 -53.66 18.20 179.89
N LEU A 319 -52.52 18.87 179.69
CA LEU A 319 -51.94 19.76 180.70
C LEU A 319 -52.76 21.05 180.90
N ALA A 320 -53.34 21.60 179.81
CA ALA A 320 -54.26 22.73 179.86
C ALA A 320 -55.57 22.39 180.59
N GLN A 321 -56.12 21.18 180.35
CA GLN A 321 -57.31 20.69 181.05
C GLN A 321 -57.04 20.52 182.55
N SER A 322 -55.93 19.85 182.91
CA SER A 322 -55.50 19.66 184.29
C SER A 322 -55.30 20.97 185.06
N THR A 323 -54.86 22.05 184.39
CA THR A 323 -54.72 23.37 185.03
C THR A 323 -56.05 24.08 185.21
N ALA A 324 -56.99 23.97 184.25
CA ALA A 324 -58.34 24.50 184.40
C ALA A 324 -59.10 23.87 185.58
N ASP A 325 -59.02 22.55 185.75
CA ASP A 325 -59.64 21.84 186.87
C ASP A 325 -59.06 22.28 188.23
N ARG A 326 -57.75 22.51 188.29
CA ARG A 326 -57.06 22.99 189.51
C ARG A 326 -57.49 24.39 189.91
N ASP A 327 -57.72 25.27 188.95
CA ASP A 327 -58.18 26.63 189.21
C ASP A 327 -59.68 26.65 189.58
N HIS A 328 -60.48 25.72 189.05
CA HIS A 328 -61.87 25.50 189.46
C HIS A 328 -61.97 25.07 190.95
N VAL A 329 -61.15 24.11 191.39
CA VAL A 329 -61.06 23.68 192.80
C VAL A 329 -60.61 24.84 193.71
N THR A 330 -59.66 25.64 193.25
CA THR A 330 -59.15 26.81 193.98
C THR A 330 -60.22 27.90 194.15
N SER A 331 -61.03 28.12 193.12
CA SER A 331 -62.20 29.02 193.16
C SER A 331 -63.22 28.59 194.22
N LEU A 332 -63.56 27.29 194.27
CA LEU A 332 -64.47 26.71 195.25
C LEU A 332 -63.98 26.88 196.70
N LEU A 333 -62.70 26.58 196.97
CA LEU A 333 -62.10 26.77 198.29
C LEU A 333 -62.13 28.25 198.75
N SER A 334 -61.91 29.19 197.83
CA SER A 334 -62.02 30.64 198.13
C SER A 334 -63.45 31.10 198.47
N ARG A 335 -64.46 30.35 198.01
CA ARG A 335 -65.89 30.62 198.21
C ARG A 335 -66.36 30.06 199.56
N VAL A 336 -65.90 28.87 199.95
CA VAL A 336 -66.10 28.28 201.28
C VAL A 336 -65.47 29.15 202.36
N ARG A 337 -64.20 29.55 202.19
CA ARG A 337 -63.46 30.39 203.17
C ARG A 337 -64.11 31.75 203.43
N ARG A 338 -64.74 32.36 202.41
CA ARG A 338 -65.46 33.64 202.57
C ARG A 338 -66.78 33.51 203.32
N ARG A 339 -67.52 32.40 203.18
CA ARG A 339 -68.74 32.17 203.98
C ARG A 339 -68.43 31.79 205.43
N ALA A 340 -67.36 31.03 205.67
CA ALA A 340 -66.96 30.63 207.03
C ALA A 340 -66.58 31.81 207.95
N LEU A 341 -66.11 32.93 207.40
CA LEU A 341 -65.67 34.11 208.18
C LEU A 341 -66.78 35.15 208.44
N ALA A 342 -67.99 34.96 207.91
CA ALA A 342 -69.12 35.87 208.13
C ALA A 342 -70.03 35.46 209.31
N ALA A 343 -69.72 34.36 210.01
CA ALA A 343 -70.58 33.72 211.00
C ALA A 343 -69.97 33.72 212.42
N ALA A 344 -69.39 34.84 212.85
CA ALA A 344 -68.65 34.96 214.12
C ALA A 344 -68.99 36.22 214.94
N ALA A 345 -70.25 36.66 214.91
CA ALA A 345 -70.81 37.61 215.88
C ALA A 345 -72.30 37.34 216.11
N GLU A 346 -72.61 36.84 217.32
CA GLU A 346 -73.95 36.68 217.91
C GLU A 346 -74.93 35.61 217.33
N PRO A 347 -75.85 35.07 218.16
CA PRO A 347 -76.12 33.62 218.11
C PRO A 347 -77.59 33.20 217.93
N SER A 348 -77.80 32.05 217.24
CA SER A 348 -78.67 30.98 217.75
C SER A 348 -78.45 29.64 217.00
N THR A 349 -78.47 28.57 217.79
CA THR A 349 -78.53 27.14 217.45
C THR A 349 -79.82 26.72 216.72
N PRO A 350 -79.96 25.48 216.20
CA PRO A 350 -78.95 24.50 215.73
C PRO A 350 -79.20 24.15 214.22
N LEU A 351 -78.25 23.69 213.40
CA LEU A 351 -77.62 22.36 213.36
C LEU A 351 -78.61 21.17 213.39
N ARG A 352 -78.41 20.23 212.46
CA ARG A 352 -78.87 18.81 212.52
C ARG A 352 -80.28 18.49 212.00
N ASP A 353 -80.50 18.71 210.71
CA ASP A 353 -81.21 17.77 209.82
C ASP A 353 -80.59 17.84 208.40
N ASP A 354 -80.01 16.69 208.01
CA ASP A 354 -80.02 16.04 206.70
C ASP A 354 -79.55 16.82 205.44
N LEU A 355 -78.35 16.60 204.88
CA LEU A 355 -77.43 15.45 204.95
C LEU A 355 -77.94 14.11 204.37
N LEU A 356 -79.12 14.09 203.74
CA LEU A 356 -79.68 12.92 203.01
C LEU A 356 -80.15 13.28 201.58
N ALA A 357 -79.30 13.95 200.80
CA ALA A 357 -79.55 14.21 199.37
C ALA A 357 -78.29 14.01 198.49
N ILE A 358 -77.46 13.01 198.83
CA ILE A 358 -76.22 12.65 198.13
C ILE A 358 -76.43 11.53 197.07
N LEU A 359 -77.60 10.88 197.01
CA LEU A 359 -77.64 9.45 196.64
C LEU A 359 -78.25 9.02 195.30
N LEU A 360 -78.79 9.89 194.44
CA LEU A 360 -79.40 9.50 193.15
C LEU A 360 -79.21 10.65 192.11
N ASP A 361 -78.55 10.48 190.96
CA ASP A 361 -78.93 9.75 189.69
C ASP A 361 -79.27 10.84 188.61
N ASP A 362 -78.90 10.80 187.32
CA ASP A 362 -78.10 9.86 186.53
C ASP A 362 -77.59 10.50 185.18
N GLY A 363 -76.60 9.84 184.54
CA GLY A 363 -76.35 9.79 183.08
C GLY A 363 -75.77 11.00 182.30
N ASP A 364 -75.23 10.82 181.08
CA ASP A 364 -74.59 9.68 180.38
C ASP A 364 -73.96 10.20 179.06
N ASP A 365 -72.90 9.58 178.54
CA ASP A 365 -72.42 9.75 177.13
C ASP A 365 -71.25 8.78 176.81
N GLY A 366 -71.56 7.64 176.16
CA GLY A 366 -70.57 6.71 175.54
C GLY A 366 -70.26 7.08 174.08
N GLY A 367 -69.05 6.86 173.54
CA GLY A 367 -68.61 5.59 172.91
C GLY A 367 -68.64 5.71 171.36
N ASP A 368 -68.00 4.89 170.51
CA ASP A 368 -66.92 3.89 170.65
C ASP A 368 -66.29 3.57 169.24
N VAL A 369 -65.25 2.71 169.20
CA VAL A 369 -64.38 2.17 168.11
C VAL A 369 -65.07 1.02 167.33
N PRO A 370 -64.91 0.76 165.99
CA PRO A 370 -63.66 0.51 165.20
C PRO A 370 -63.65 1.13 163.75
N ALA A 371 -62.74 0.85 162.79
CA ALA A 371 -61.65 -0.13 162.61
C ALA A 371 -60.41 0.47 161.89
#